data_AF-A0A954WDF0-F1
#
_entry.id   AF-A0A954WDF0-F1
#
_cell.length_a   1.000
_cell.length_b   1.000
_cell.length_c   1.000
_cell.angle_alpha   90.00
_cell.angle_beta   90.00
_cell.angle_gamma   90.00
#
_symmetry.space_group_name_H-M   'P 1'
#
loop_
_entity.id
_entity.type
_entity.pdbx_description
1 polymer ?
#
loop_
_entity_poly.entity_id
_entity_poly.type
_entity_poly.pdbx_seq_one_letter_code
_entity_poly.pdbx_strand_id
1 'polypeptide(L)'
;MALAFTLDDSRLLVGGANALPLSVWDVQSGSMIQKLDTGNATYVEEVAISPDGSKLIAVVGGTGRLMAWNEQLEPLPYIRDTASSIAITPDSQFMAGGRADGSIDVFSLDTGEVVRSLAGPTFNGNSTLAYTVAASPDGQWLVAGYKEGKLRVWDWASGSVLHDVRTQATGHESLAFTPDSRYVIASGMPGMMSVVDVASGHVIATTPRTRGDGWSVAMMPDGRSVLSGGGVHWSDGWKPTGDFALRVWQLPEDFERLAAEAADREPPRYVVEARRFSEIPDQPQIVSIDLQGSQWLRDEDLAYFAGLDELRALSIEGTNVSPGGFQKLRQSLPGCQIAYDASNRDVVLDLTGRGVTDETLPLAIEGQWPTHLVLEGEGITDASLPVVAEIPGLKRLDIWKANITNEGLAALTGVDTLQRLDLWNMPSITGDAMEHIAKLPQLKAFIFKGTGIHGPGLERLHDRGITGVSLGNNQLDSEMFRKYVVPFGSLGTLDLAG
;
A
#
# COMPACT_ATOMS: atom_id res chain seq x y z
N MET A 1 9.31 -4.50 -11.88
CA MET A 1 9.44 -4.13 -10.46
C MET A 1 9.56 -5.44 -9.72
N ALA A 2 10.66 -5.64 -9.02
CA ALA A 2 10.95 -6.86 -8.28
C ALA A 2 10.78 -6.56 -6.79
N LEU A 3 10.18 -7.49 -6.05
CA LEU A 3 9.87 -7.36 -4.63
C LEU A 3 10.27 -8.64 -3.91
N ALA A 4 10.85 -8.51 -2.71
CA ALA A 4 11.10 -9.64 -1.80
C ALA A 4 10.94 -9.19 -0.35
N PHE A 5 10.35 -10.04 0.50
CA PHE A 5 10.22 -9.81 1.93
C PHE A 5 11.28 -10.61 2.70
N THR A 6 11.74 -10.08 3.84
CA THR A 6 12.52 -10.89 4.80
C THR A 6 11.64 -11.95 5.44
N LEU A 7 12.24 -13.05 5.91
CA LEU A 7 11.50 -14.17 6.50
C LEU A 7 10.73 -13.82 7.77
N ASP A 8 11.10 -12.73 8.44
CA ASP A 8 10.42 -12.19 9.62
C ASP A 8 9.36 -11.12 9.25
N ASP A 9 9.08 -10.92 7.97
CA ASP A 9 8.20 -9.91 7.39
C ASP A 9 8.51 -8.46 7.83
N SER A 10 9.69 -8.20 8.41
CA SER A 10 10.04 -6.90 8.95
C SER A 10 10.61 -5.93 7.91
N ARG A 11 11.22 -6.45 6.84
CA ARG A 11 11.83 -5.64 5.77
C ARG A 11 11.33 -6.06 4.39
N LEU A 12 11.17 -5.06 3.53
CA LEU A 12 10.79 -5.20 2.13
C LEU A 12 11.92 -4.69 1.24
N LEU A 13 12.28 -5.48 0.25
CA LEU A 13 13.16 -5.10 -0.84
C LEU A 13 12.37 -4.63 -2.04
N VAL A 14 12.74 -3.47 -2.55
CA VAL A 14 12.11 -2.87 -3.72
C VAL A 14 13.18 -2.59 -4.77
N GLY A 15 13.10 -3.35 -5.87
CA GLY A 15 13.86 -3.14 -7.10
C GLY A 15 12.95 -2.55 -8.19
N GLY A 16 13.27 -1.34 -8.68
CA GLY A 16 12.44 -0.69 -9.70
C GLY A 16 12.93 -0.90 -11.14
N ALA A 17 11.99 -0.90 -12.07
CA ALA A 17 12.23 -1.18 -13.49
C ALA A 17 12.76 0.02 -14.31
N ASN A 18 12.75 1.24 -13.75
CA ASN A 18 13.07 2.48 -14.48
C ASN A 18 14.03 3.39 -13.70
N ALA A 19 15.32 3.03 -13.58
CA ALA A 19 16.36 3.80 -12.88
C ALA A 19 16.08 4.10 -11.39
N LEU A 20 15.10 3.40 -10.81
CA LEU A 20 14.89 3.43 -9.36
C LEU A 20 15.95 2.55 -8.71
N PRO A 21 16.65 3.07 -7.70
CA PRO A 21 17.68 2.33 -7.01
C PRO A 21 17.07 1.18 -6.21
N LEU A 22 17.84 0.11 -6.01
CA LEU A 22 17.50 -0.93 -5.06
C LEU A 22 17.39 -0.30 -3.65
N SER A 23 16.28 -0.53 -2.97
CA SER A 23 16.01 0.05 -1.66
C SER A 23 15.43 -0.97 -0.71
N VAL A 24 15.80 -0.83 0.57
CA VAL A 24 15.31 -1.63 1.69
C VAL A 24 14.38 -0.76 2.51
N TRP A 25 13.20 -1.28 2.81
CA TRP A 25 12.14 -0.60 3.52
C TRP A 25 11.76 -1.39 4.77
N ASP A 26 11.45 -0.67 5.84
CA ASP A 26 10.83 -1.27 7.02
C ASP A 26 9.33 -1.40 6.77
N VAL A 27 8.81 -2.62 6.90
CA VAL A 27 7.42 -2.94 6.55
C VAL A 27 6.44 -2.29 7.53
N GLN A 28 6.79 -2.22 8.81
CA GLN A 28 5.91 -1.70 9.86
C GLN A 28 5.74 -0.18 9.79
N SER A 29 6.85 0.54 9.60
CA SER A 29 6.88 2.00 9.54
C SER A 29 6.69 2.56 8.13
N GLY A 30 6.80 1.73 7.09
CA GLY A 30 6.76 2.15 5.69
C GLY A 30 7.92 3.07 5.29
N SER A 31 8.98 3.14 6.10
CA SER A 31 10.11 4.04 5.89
C SER A 31 11.25 3.35 5.15
N MET A 32 11.90 4.06 4.23
CA MET A 32 13.09 3.55 3.56
C MET A 32 14.26 3.51 4.55
N ILE A 33 14.77 2.31 4.83
CA ILE A 33 15.92 2.09 5.71
C ILE A 33 17.21 2.52 5.00
N GLN A 34 17.42 2.02 3.78
CA GLN A 34 18.65 2.26 3.05
C GLN A 34 18.44 2.12 1.54
N LYS A 35 19.15 2.98 0.80
CA LYS A 35 19.34 2.85 -0.64
C LYS A 35 20.64 2.07 -0.88
N LEU A 36 20.55 0.93 -1.57
CA LEU A 36 21.71 0.11 -1.90
C LEU A 36 22.35 0.62 -3.19
N ASP A 37 23.69 0.74 -3.16
CA ASP A 37 24.44 1.17 -4.33
C ASP A 37 24.53 0.03 -5.35
N THR A 38 23.84 0.19 -6.46
CA THR A 38 23.86 -0.73 -7.61
C THR A 38 24.86 -0.30 -8.69
N GLY A 39 25.73 0.67 -8.40
CA GLY A 39 26.67 1.26 -9.36
C GLY A 39 25.97 1.91 -10.54
N ASN A 40 26.52 1.73 -11.75
CA ASN A 40 26.01 2.32 -13.00
C ASN A 40 24.82 1.55 -13.61
N ALA A 41 24.27 0.56 -12.91
CA ALA A 41 23.22 -0.26 -13.46
C ALA A 41 21.90 0.52 -13.57
N THR A 42 21.13 0.25 -14.62
CA THR A 42 20.02 1.13 -15.05
C THR A 42 18.64 0.69 -14.55
N TYR A 43 18.48 -0.55 -14.11
CA TYR A 43 17.26 -1.09 -13.50
C TYR A 43 17.55 -2.41 -12.76
N VAL A 44 16.66 -2.83 -11.85
CA VAL A 44 16.75 -4.15 -11.17
C VAL A 44 15.75 -5.11 -11.79
N GLU A 45 16.21 -6.29 -12.21
CA GLU A 45 15.39 -7.33 -12.85
C GLU A 45 14.72 -8.23 -11.81
N GLU A 46 15.48 -8.70 -10.83
CA GLU A 46 15.01 -9.64 -9.80
C GLU A 46 15.72 -9.37 -8.48
N VAL A 47 15.04 -9.64 -7.35
CA VAL A 47 15.62 -9.57 -6.01
C VAL A 47 15.27 -10.84 -5.23
N ALA A 48 16.19 -11.29 -4.39
CA ALA A 48 16.01 -12.45 -3.53
C ALA A 48 16.70 -12.25 -2.17
N ILE A 49 16.17 -12.89 -1.14
CA ILE A 49 16.80 -13.00 0.18
C ILE A 49 17.10 -14.48 0.40
N SER A 50 18.27 -14.79 0.96
CA SER A 50 18.60 -16.16 1.32
C SER A 50 17.64 -16.68 2.41
N PRO A 51 17.28 -17.97 2.41
CA PRO A 51 16.38 -18.57 3.41
C PRO A 51 16.80 -18.38 4.88
N ASP A 52 18.09 -18.20 5.16
CA ASP A 52 18.60 -17.87 6.50
C ASP A 52 18.52 -16.38 6.85
N GLY A 53 18.10 -15.53 5.91
CA GLY A 53 18.04 -14.08 6.03
C GLY A 53 19.40 -13.37 5.92
N SER A 54 20.50 -14.12 5.78
CA SER A 54 21.85 -13.59 5.95
C SER A 54 22.35 -12.78 4.75
N LYS A 55 21.75 -13.01 3.57
CA LYS A 55 22.18 -12.42 2.31
C LYS A 55 21.01 -11.89 1.50
N LEU A 56 21.27 -10.74 0.90
CA LEU A 56 20.38 -10.06 -0.02
C LEU A 56 21.02 -10.07 -1.40
N ILE A 57 20.24 -10.42 -2.42
CA ILE A 57 20.72 -10.62 -3.77
C ILE A 57 19.86 -9.82 -4.73
N ALA A 58 20.49 -9.16 -5.70
CA ALA A 58 19.81 -8.48 -6.79
C ALA A 58 20.45 -8.83 -8.14
N VAL A 59 19.60 -9.10 -9.11
CA VAL A 59 19.95 -9.17 -10.53
C VAL A 59 19.76 -7.77 -11.11
N VAL A 60 20.84 -7.16 -11.59
CA VAL A 60 20.79 -5.77 -12.07
C VAL A 60 20.93 -5.69 -13.58
N GLY A 61 19.92 -5.09 -14.20
CA GLY A 61 19.71 -5.00 -15.64
C GLY A 61 20.66 -4.03 -16.35
N GLY A 62 20.84 -4.26 -17.65
CA GLY A 62 21.80 -3.55 -18.51
C GLY A 62 23.23 -4.13 -18.49
N THR A 63 23.56 -4.93 -17.49
CA THR A 63 24.85 -5.66 -17.38
C THR A 63 24.69 -7.15 -17.06
N GLY A 64 23.51 -7.57 -16.55
CA GLY A 64 23.28 -8.96 -16.11
C GLY A 64 24.06 -9.31 -14.85
N ARG A 65 24.53 -8.31 -14.10
CA ARG A 65 25.39 -8.50 -12.94
C ARG A 65 24.57 -8.89 -11.71
N LEU A 66 25.04 -9.91 -11.02
CA LEU A 66 24.57 -10.26 -9.69
C LEU A 66 25.30 -9.42 -8.64
N MET A 67 24.53 -8.80 -7.76
CA MET A 67 25.05 -8.06 -6.62
C MET A 67 24.50 -8.68 -5.33
N ALA A 68 25.33 -8.72 -4.30
CA ALA A 68 24.96 -9.29 -3.01
C ALA A 68 25.39 -8.39 -1.85
N TRP A 69 24.61 -8.43 -0.77
CA TRP A 69 24.85 -7.69 0.46
C TRP A 69 24.64 -8.62 1.67
N ASN A 70 25.33 -8.35 2.77
CA ASN A 70 25.09 -9.01 4.06
C ASN A 70 23.87 -8.42 4.79
N GLU A 71 23.53 -8.95 5.95
CA GLU A 71 22.45 -8.46 6.82
C GLU A 71 22.59 -6.99 7.24
N GLN A 72 23.84 -6.52 7.35
CA GLN A 72 24.19 -5.13 7.66
C GLN A 72 24.16 -4.22 6.42
N LEU A 73 23.71 -4.75 5.27
CA LEU A 73 23.59 -4.05 4.00
C LEU A 73 24.93 -3.55 3.43
N GLU A 74 26.02 -4.21 3.81
CA GLU A 74 27.34 -3.97 3.25
C GLU A 74 27.53 -4.81 1.98
N PRO A 75 28.11 -4.22 0.91
CA PRO A 75 28.29 -4.93 -0.34
C PRO A 75 29.29 -6.09 -0.18
N LEU A 76 28.88 -7.28 -0.61
CA LEU A 76 29.76 -8.44 -0.70
C LEU A 76 30.55 -8.36 -2.02
N PRO A 77 31.80 -8.85 -2.07
CA PRO A 77 32.69 -8.74 -3.25
C PRO A 77 32.25 -9.57 -4.48
N TYR A 78 31.00 -10.02 -4.54
CA TYR A 78 30.50 -10.89 -5.59
C TYR A 78 30.24 -10.13 -6.91
N ILE A 79 30.80 -10.63 -8.01
CA ILE A 79 30.60 -10.11 -9.37
C ILE A 79 30.55 -11.30 -10.31
N ARG A 80 29.36 -11.63 -10.82
CA ARG A 80 29.24 -12.44 -12.05
C ARG A 80 28.23 -11.83 -13.00
N ASP A 81 28.51 -12.01 -14.28
CA ASP A 81 27.65 -11.65 -15.39
C ASP A 81 26.75 -12.85 -15.74
N THR A 82 25.50 -12.51 -16.02
CA THR A 82 24.41 -13.34 -16.57
C THR A 82 23.66 -14.21 -15.58
N ALA A 83 22.46 -13.75 -15.22
CA ALA A 83 21.28 -14.61 -15.13
C ALA A 83 20.04 -13.78 -15.41
N SER A 84 19.12 -14.27 -16.25
CA SER A 84 17.76 -13.70 -16.38
C SER A 84 16.84 -14.14 -15.24
N SER A 85 17.30 -15.11 -14.41
CA SER A 85 16.61 -15.61 -13.23
C SER A 85 17.58 -16.30 -12.28
N ILE A 86 17.35 -16.16 -10.97
CA ILE A 86 18.14 -16.80 -9.91
C ILE A 86 17.32 -17.74 -9.01
N ALA A 87 17.96 -18.77 -8.46
CA ALA A 87 17.40 -19.61 -7.41
C ALA A 87 18.42 -19.87 -6.31
N ILE A 88 18.04 -19.61 -5.05
CA ILE A 88 18.86 -19.88 -3.87
C ILE A 88 18.48 -21.26 -3.31
N THR A 89 19.46 -22.07 -2.92
CA THR A 89 19.20 -23.35 -2.27
C THR A 89 18.64 -23.15 -0.84
N PRO A 90 17.79 -24.07 -0.33
CA PRO A 90 17.17 -23.92 0.99
C PRO A 90 18.16 -23.79 2.16
N ASP A 91 19.35 -24.37 2.01
CA ASP A 91 20.44 -24.29 2.99
C ASP A 91 21.20 -22.95 2.95
N SER A 92 20.82 -22.03 2.07
CA SER A 92 21.46 -20.71 1.85
C SER A 92 22.94 -20.76 1.45
N GLN A 93 23.44 -21.93 1.03
CA GLN A 93 24.85 -22.11 0.69
C GLN A 93 25.15 -21.85 -0.78
N PHE A 94 24.20 -22.13 -1.67
CA PHE A 94 24.40 -22.08 -3.11
C PHE A 94 23.32 -21.26 -3.81
N MET A 95 23.66 -20.78 -5.00
CA MET A 95 22.72 -20.14 -5.90
C MET A 95 22.95 -20.62 -7.33
N ALA A 96 21.86 -20.85 -8.04
CA ALA A 96 21.80 -21.22 -9.43
C ALA A 96 21.40 -20.02 -10.29
N GLY A 97 22.07 -19.83 -11.43
CA GLY A 97 21.78 -18.78 -12.40
C GLY A 97 21.94 -19.27 -13.84
N GLY A 98 21.05 -18.82 -14.72
CA GLY A 98 21.07 -19.20 -16.14
C GLY A 98 22.11 -18.44 -16.96
N ARG A 99 22.87 -19.17 -17.79
CA ARG A 99 23.83 -18.60 -18.76
C ARG A 99 23.16 -18.29 -20.08
N ALA A 100 23.81 -17.43 -20.87
CA ALA A 100 23.40 -17.12 -22.24
C ALA A 100 23.35 -18.36 -23.18
N ASP A 101 24.10 -19.42 -22.87
CA ASP A 101 24.08 -20.69 -23.61
C ASP A 101 22.99 -21.68 -23.14
N GLY A 102 22.15 -21.27 -22.18
CA GLY A 102 21.08 -22.11 -21.63
C GLY A 102 21.50 -23.04 -20.49
N SER A 103 22.79 -23.15 -20.20
CA SER A 103 23.26 -23.93 -19.06
C SER A 103 23.01 -23.17 -17.76
N ILE A 104 22.90 -23.89 -16.65
CA ILE A 104 22.73 -23.31 -15.32
C ILE A 104 24.05 -23.46 -14.56
N ASP A 105 24.66 -22.34 -14.18
CA ASP A 105 25.80 -22.37 -13.25
C ASP A 105 25.27 -22.32 -11.83
N VAL A 106 25.86 -23.15 -10.97
CA VAL A 106 25.62 -23.14 -9.54
C VAL A 106 26.90 -22.81 -8.82
N PHE A 107 26.83 -21.85 -7.91
CA PHE A 107 27.98 -21.27 -7.24
C PHE A 107 27.71 -21.09 -5.76
N SER A 108 28.79 -21.08 -4.98
CA SER A 108 28.71 -20.79 -3.55
C SER A 108 28.33 -19.33 -3.32
N LEU A 109 27.39 -19.10 -2.41
CA LEU A 109 27.02 -17.75 -1.98
C LEU A 109 28.10 -17.09 -1.10
N ASP A 110 29.02 -17.85 -0.52
CA ASP A 110 30.11 -17.32 0.32
C ASP A 110 31.30 -16.88 -0.54
N THR A 111 31.73 -17.73 -1.47
CA THR A 111 32.96 -17.50 -2.24
C THR A 111 32.69 -16.94 -3.63
N GLY A 112 31.49 -17.14 -4.16
CA GLY A 112 31.15 -16.80 -5.54
C GLY A 112 31.75 -17.72 -6.60
N GLU A 113 32.37 -18.82 -6.17
CA GLU A 113 32.97 -19.79 -7.07
C GLU A 113 31.91 -20.72 -7.65
N VAL A 114 31.99 -20.98 -8.95
CA VAL A 114 31.16 -21.97 -9.63
C VAL A 114 31.60 -23.34 -9.12
N VAL A 115 30.69 -24.00 -8.41
CA VAL A 115 30.89 -25.37 -7.92
C VAL A 115 30.40 -26.39 -8.93
N ARG A 116 29.47 -26.00 -9.83
CA ARG A 116 28.90 -26.89 -10.83
C ARG A 116 28.31 -26.11 -12.01
N SER A 117 28.41 -26.69 -13.21
CA SER A 117 27.70 -26.23 -14.40
C SER A 117 26.79 -27.35 -14.91
N LEU A 118 25.50 -27.06 -15.03
CA LEU A 118 24.46 -27.98 -15.45
C LEU A 118 24.08 -27.68 -16.90
N ALA A 119 24.39 -28.59 -17.82
CA ALA A 119 24.12 -28.38 -19.23
C ALA A 119 22.61 -28.30 -19.51
N GLY A 120 22.20 -27.30 -20.29
CA GLY A 120 20.83 -27.15 -20.79
C GLY A 120 20.48 -28.13 -21.91
N PRO A 121 19.20 -28.30 -22.25
CA PRO A 121 18.77 -29.07 -23.40
C PRO A 121 19.13 -28.36 -24.70
N THR A 122 19.10 -29.11 -25.79
CA THR A 122 19.15 -28.54 -27.14
C THR A 122 17.78 -28.63 -27.81
N PHE A 123 17.53 -27.70 -28.73
CA PHE A 123 16.37 -27.71 -29.60
C PHE A 123 16.84 -27.52 -31.05
N ASN A 124 16.52 -28.49 -31.92
CA ASN A 124 17.01 -28.55 -33.30
C ASN A 124 18.54 -28.41 -33.43
N GLY A 125 19.29 -28.97 -32.48
CA GLY A 125 20.76 -28.93 -32.47
C GLY A 125 21.38 -27.64 -31.92
N ASN A 126 20.58 -26.65 -31.52
CA ASN A 126 21.04 -25.40 -30.94
C ASN A 126 20.73 -25.33 -29.44
N SER A 127 21.52 -24.52 -28.71
CA SER A 127 21.22 -24.15 -27.32
C SER A 127 19.90 -23.38 -27.23
N THR A 128 19.13 -23.65 -26.18
CA THR A 128 17.92 -22.89 -25.84
C THR A 128 18.18 -21.96 -24.67
N LEU A 129 17.46 -20.83 -24.62
CA LEU A 129 17.54 -19.92 -23.48
C LEU A 129 16.73 -20.48 -22.31
N ALA A 130 17.37 -20.57 -21.15
CA ALA A 130 16.69 -20.74 -19.87
C ALA A 130 16.14 -19.37 -19.44
N TYR A 131 14.83 -19.29 -19.23
CA TYR A 131 14.19 -18.07 -18.76
C TYR A 131 14.10 -18.02 -17.24
N THR A 132 13.99 -19.17 -16.59
CA THR A 132 13.76 -19.29 -15.15
C THR A 132 14.45 -20.52 -14.58
N VAL A 133 14.85 -20.45 -13.31
CA VAL A 133 15.38 -21.57 -12.52
C VAL A 133 14.74 -21.56 -11.13
N ALA A 134 14.52 -22.74 -10.56
CA ALA A 134 14.04 -22.91 -9.19
C ALA A 134 14.74 -24.08 -8.49
N ALA A 135 14.97 -23.93 -7.19
CA ALA A 135 15.43 -25.01 -6.30
C ALA A 135 14.25 -25.58 -5.52
N SER A 136 14.23 -26.89 -5.30
CA SER A 136 13.22 -27.52 -4.47
C SER A 136 13.42 -27.17 -2.99
N PRO A 137 12.34 -27.06 -2.18
CA PRO A 137 12.43 -26.79 -0.75
C PRO A 137 13.27 -27.79 0.07
N ASP A 138 13.38 -29.03 -0.38
CA ASP A 138 14.25 -30.06 0.23
C ASP A 138 15.71 -29.99 -0.24
N GLY A 139 16.03 -29.11 -1.20
CA GLY A 139 17.36 -28.90 -1.75
C GLY A 139 17.86 -30.01 -2.67
N GLN A 140 17.04 -31.01 -3.00
CA GLN A 140 17.45 -32.14 -3.83
C GLN A 140 17.47 -31.83 -5.33
N TRP A 141 16.55 -30.96 -5.78
CA TRP A 141 16.27 -30.76 -7.19
C TRP A 141 16.50 -29.32 -7.63
N LEU A 142 17.03 -29.17 -8.84
CA LEU A 142 16.96 -27.91 -9.59
C LEU A 142 16.08 -28.13 -10.82
N VAL A 143 15.26 -27.13 -11.15
CA VAL A 143 14.43 -27.14 -12.35
C VAL A 143 14.64 -25.84 -13.12
N ALA A 144 14.82 -25.94 -14.43
CA ALA A 144 14.88 -24.78 -15.31
C ALA A 144 13.82 -24.84 -16.39
N GLY A 145 13.24 -23.69 -16.68
CA GLY A 145 12.23 -23.50 -17.72
C GLY A 145 12.81 -22.82 -18.96
N TYR A 146 12.54 -23.40 -20.13
CA TYR A 146 13.14 -22.99 -21.40
C TYR A 146 12.13 -22.43 -22.40
N LYS A 147 12.66 -21.74 -23.40
CA LYS A 147 11.87 -21.07 -24.44
C LYS A 147 10.92 -21.99 -25.21
N GLU A 148 11.32 -23.19 -25.58
CA GLU A 148 10.53 -24.08 -26.46
C GLU A 148 9.60 -25.05 -25.71
N GLY A 149 9.23 -24.70 -24.47
CA GLY A 149 8.31 -25.51 -23.66
C GLY A 149 8.97 -26.77 -23.09
N LYS A 150 10.28 -26.69 -22.81
CA LYS A 150 11.00 -27.74 -22.10
C LYS A 150 11.23 -27.28 -20.67
N LEU A 151 11.06 -28.19 -19.74
CA LEU A 151 11.65 -28.10 -18.40
C LEU A 151 12.76 -29.14 -18.32
N ARG A 152 13.85 -28.80 -17.62
CA ARG A 152 14.87 -29.79 -17.27
C ARG A 152 14.96 -29.88 -15.76
N VAL A 153 14.98 -31.11 -15.26
CA VAL A 153 15.11 -31.43 -13.83
C VAL A 153 16.47 -32.07 -13.61
N TRP A 154 17.22 -31.56 -12.64
CA TRP A 154 18.50 -32.12 -12.23
C TRP A 154 18.46 -32.57 -10.78
N ASP A 155 19.16 -33.67 -10.50
CA ASP A 155 19.66 -33.97 -9.17
C ASP A 155 20.80 -33.00 -8.88
N TRP A 156 20.60 -32.13 -7.89
CA TRP A 156 21.55 -31.07 -7.58
C TRP A 156 22.91 -31.62 -7.16
N ALA A 157 22.91 -32.59 -6.23
CA ALA A 157 24.12 -33.13 -5.63
C ALA A 157 25.08 -33.75 -6.65
N SER A 158 24.56 -34.58 -7.55
CA SER A 158 25.32 -35.26 -8.61
C SER A 158 25.50 -34.41 -9.86
N GLY A 159 24.58 -33.48 -10.14
CA GLY A 159 24.49 -32.73 -11.40
C GLY A 159 23.87 -33.52 -12.55
N SER A 160 23.32 -34.70 -12.27
CA SER A 160 22.73 -35.57 -13.28
C SER A 160 21.39 -35.00 -13.74
N VAL A 161 21.14 -35.07 -15.05
CA VAL A 161 19.79 -34.83 -15.58
C VAL A 161 18.91 -36.00 -15.18
N LEU A 162 17.81 -35.72 -14.47
CA LEU A 162 16.79 -36.70 -14.15
C LEU A 162 15.79 -36.80 -15.30
N HIS A 163 15.23 -35.65 -15.70
CA HIS A 163 14.15 -35.59 -16.66
C HIS A 163 14.27 -34.39 -17.60
N ASP A 164 13.90 -34.61 -18.86
CA ASP A 164 13.55 -33.58 -19.83
C ASP A 164 12.04 -33.62 -20.07
N VAL A 165 11.33 -32.65 -19.52
CA VAL A 165 9.86 -32.62 -19.54
C VAL A 165 9.38 -31.68 -20.64
N ARG A 166 8.49 -32.15 -21.51
CA ARG A 166 7.87 -31.33 -22.55
C ARG A 166 6.47 -30.92 -22.14
N THR A 167 6.23 -29.63 -22.04
CA THR A 167 4.92 -29.06 -21.69
C THR A 167 4.19 -28.56 -22.92
N GLN A 168 2.89 -28.28 -22.77
CA GLN A 168 2.10 -27.61 -23.81
C GLN A 168 2.36 -26.09 -23.86
N ALA A 169 2.71 -25.49 -22.72
CA ALA A 169 3.16 -24.11 -22.64
C ALA A 169 4.59 -23.97 -23.19
N THR A 170 4.92 -22.80 -23.73
CA THR A 170 6.27 -22.40 -24.14
C THR A 170 6.69 -21.13 -23.41
N GLY A 171 7.97 -20.77 -23.41
CA GLY A 171 8.45 -19.54 -22.77
C GLY A 171 8.08 -19.52 -21.29
N HIS A 172 8.64 -20.48 -20.53
CA HIS A 172 8.37 -20.54 -19.10
C HIS A 172 9.05 -19.38 -18.38
N GLU A 173 8.27 -18.45 -17.84
CA GLU A 173 8.82 -17.25 -17.21
C GLU A 173 8.90 -17.36 -15.68
N SER A 174 8.19 -18.33 -15.09
CA SER A 174 8.18 -18.52 -13.64
C SER A 174 7.92 -19.99 -13.26
N LEU A 175 8.57 -20.41 -12.18
CA LEU A 175 8.47 -21.73 -11.59
C LEU A 175 8.16 -21.60 -10.09
N ALA A 176 7.32 -22.49 -9.57
CA ALA A 176 7.06 -22.61 -8.14
C ALA A 176 6.98 -24.07 -7.72
N PHE A 177 7.70 -24.45 -6.67
CA PHE A 177 7.59 -25.78 -6.07
C PHE A 177 6.44 -25.85 -5.07
N THR A 178 5.85 -27.03 -4.92
CA THR A 178 5.06 -27.34 -3.72
C THR A 178 5.97 -27.44 -2.49
N PRO A 179 5.47 -27.12 -1.27
CA PRO A 179 6.31 -27.12 -0.07
C PRO A 179 6.92 -28.49 0.26
N ASP A 180 6.27 -29.57 -0.18
CA ASP A 180 6.74 -30.94 -0.03
C ASP A 180 7.76 -31.38 -1.11
N SER A 181 8.17 -30.46 -2.00
CA SER A 181 9.13 -30.69 -3.10
C SER A 181 8.72 -31.70 -4.16
N ARG A 182 7.49 -32.22 -4.12
CA ARG A 182 7.04 -33.28 -5.04
C ARG A 182 6.69 -32.76 -6.42
N TYR A 183 6.15 -31.54 -6.50
CA TYR A 183 5.64 -30.97 -7.74
C TYR A 183 6.28 -29.62 -8.03
N VAL A 184 6.46 -29.35 -9.32
CA VAL A 184 6.81 -28.03 -9.83
C VAL A 184 5.70 -27.53 -10.75
N ILE A 185 5.27 -26.29 -10.52
CA ILE A 185 4.34 -25.58 -11.41
C ILE A 185 5.16 -24.67 -12.29
N ALA A 186 4.96 -24.78 -13.60
CA ALA A 186 5.60 -23.94 -14.60
C ALA A 186 4.55 -23.12 -15.34
N SER A 187 4.62 -21.79 -15.25
CA SER A 187 3.79 -20.89 -16.05
C SER A 187 4.50 -20.49 -17.33
N GLY A 188 3.77 -20.45 -18.44
CA GLY A 188 4.31 -20.01 -19.72
C GLY A 188 3.24 -19.53 -20.69
N MET A 189 3.71 -19.06 -21.85
CA MET A 189 2.85 -18.64 -22.93
C MET A 189 2.09 -19.84 -23.55
N PRO A 190 0.82 -19.65 -23.94
CA PRO A 190 0.08 -18.37 -23.97
C PRO A 190 -0.83 -18.17 -22.74
N GLY A 191 -0.30 -18.25 -21.51
CA GLY A 191 -1.09 -18.18 -20.27
C GLY A 191 -1.56 -19.55 -19.82
N MET A 192 -0.69 -20.55 -19.93
CA MET A 192 -0.92 -21.92 -19.47
C MET A 192 0.06 -22.22 -18.35
N MET A 193 -0.38 -23.04 -17.40
CA MET A 193 0.49 -23.58 -16.37
C MET A 193 0.46 -25.10 -16.43
N SER A 194 1.62 -25.71 -16.27
CA SER A 194 1.77 -27.16 -16.20
C SER A 194 2.24 -27.54 -14.80
N VAL A 195 1.61 -28.54 -14.20
CA VAL A 195 2.06 -29.16 -12.96
C VAL A 195 2.80 -30.43 -13.32
N VAL A 196 4.03 -30.54 -12.83
CA VAL A 196 4.95 -31.64 -13.15
C VAL A 196 5.35 -32.33 -11.87
N ASP A 197 5.23 -33.66 -11.87
CA ASP A 197 5.79 -34.51 -10.83
C ASP A 197 7.31 -34.63 -11.06
N VAL A 198 8.08 -34.17 -10.07
CA VAL A 198 9.53 -34.01 -10.20
C VAL A 198 10.23 -35.37 -10.22
N ALA A 199 9.70 -36.35 -9.48
CA ALA A 199 10.31 -37.68 -9.37
C ALA A 199 10.11 -38.51 -10.64
N SER A 200 8.93 -38.41 -11.27
CA SER A 200 8.59 -39.15 -12.48
C SER A 200 8.86 -38.39 -13.78
N GLY A 201 8.94 -37.06 -13.73
CA GLY A 201 9.09 -36.21 -14.92
C GLY A 201 7.81 -36.06 -15.74
N HIS A 202 6.67 -36.53 -15.23
CA HIS A 202 5.40 -36.46 -15.95
C HIS A 202 4.65 -35.16 -15.68
N VAL A 203 4.03 -34.61 -16.73
CA VAL A 203 3.03 -33.55 -16.60
C VAL A 203 1.73 -34.19 -16.14
N ILE A 204 1.27 -33.84 -14.94
CA ILE A 204 0.09 -34.48 -14.32
C ILE A 204 -1.17 -33.62 -14.44
N ALA A 205 -1.01 -32.31 -14.57
CA ALA A 205 -2.12 -31.38 -14.79
C ALA A 205 -1.67 -30.21 -15.67
N THR A 206 -2.62 -29.61 -16.38
CA THR A 206 -2.38 -28.37 -17.15
C THR A 206 -3.62 -27.50 -17.12
N THR A 207 -3.42 -26.20 -16.90
CA THR A 207 -4.51 -25.24 -16.87
C THR A 207 -5.02 -24.94 -18.28
N PRO A 208 -6.32 -24.58 -18.44
CA PRO A 208 -6.80 -24.02 -19.68
C PRO A 208 -6.05 -22.74 -20.02
N ARG A 209 -5.88 -22.49 -21.32
CA ARG A 209 -5.32 -21.24 -21.81
C ARG A 209 -6.12 -20.05 -21.29
N THR A 210 -5.49 -19.17 -20.52
CA THR A 210 -6.09 -17.90 -20.10
C THR A 210 -5.88 -16.82 -21.16
N ARG A 211 -6.79 -15.83 -21.26
CA ARG A 211 -6.55 -14.61 -22.05
C ARG A 211 -5.53 -13.76 -21.29
N GLY A 212 -4.30 -13.73 -21.76
CA GLY A 212 -3.18 -13.02 -21.13
C GLY A 212 -1.95 -13.91 -21.02
N ASP A 213 -0.78 -13.31 -20.96
CA ASP A 213 0.48 -14.01 -20.79
C ASP A 213 0.65 -14.37 -19.30
N GLY A 214 0.97 -15.64 -19.02
CA GLY A 214 1.21 -16.11 -17.65
C GLY A 214 2.65 -15.79 -17.26
N TRP A 215 2.86 -14.70 -16.53
CA TRP A 215 4.18 -14.17 -16.24
C TRP A 215 4.75 -14.67 -14.91
N SER A 216 3.91 -14.80 -13.88
CA SER A 216 4.37 -15.16 -12.54
C SER A 216 3.46 -16.18 -11.88
N VAL A 217 4.07 -17.15 -11.21
CA VAL A 217 3.39 -18.14 -10.39
C VAL A 217 4.00 -18.18 -8.99
N ALA A 218 3.16 -18.34 -7.97
CA ALA A 218 3.59 -18.52 -6.59
C ALA A 218 2.74 -19.60 -5.91
N MET A 219 3.40 -20.46 -5.13
CA MET A 219 2.75 -21.43 -4.26
C MET A 219 2.28 -20.74 -2.97
N MET A 220 1.04 -20.98 -2.56
CA MET A 220 0.57 -20.49 -1.26
C MET A 220 1.09 -21.37 -0.11
N PRO A 221 1.22 -20.82 1.11
CA PRO A 221 1.71 -21.57 2.27
C PRO A 221 0.89 -22.81 2.64
N ASP A 222 -0.37 -22.89 2.19
CA ASP A 222 -1.24 -24.05 2.39
C ASP A 222 -0.78 -25.30 1.59
N GLY A 223 0.15 -25.14 0.65
CA GLY A 223 0.66 -26.18 -0.23
C GLY A 223 -0.36 -26.73 -1.23
N ARG A 224 -1.54 -26.10 -1.33
CA ARG A 224 -2.69 -26.57 -2.14
C ARG A 224 -3.20 -25.51 -3.10
N SER A 225 -2.87 -24.25 -2.86
CA SER A 225 -3.30 -23.15 -3.70
C SER A 225 -2.13 -22.54 -4.46
N VAL A 226 -2.37 -22.19 -5.72
CA VAL A 226 -1.38 -21.53 -6.58
C VAL A 226 -1.91 -20.17 -7.00
N LEU A 227 -1.15 -19.12 -6.78
CA LEU A 227 -1.42 -17.79 -7.29
C LEU A 227 -0.74 -17.62 -8.65
N SER A 228 -1.45 -17.06 -9.63
CA SER A 228 -0.84 -16.66 -10.91
C SER A 228 -1.19 -15.22 -11.25
N GLY A 229 -0.21 -14.48 -11.75
CA GLY A 229 -0.36 -13.12 -12.26
C GLY A 229 0.05 -13.01 -13.73
N GLY A 230 -0.72 -12.25 -14.52
CA GLY A 230 -0.48 -12.08 -15.95
C GLY A 230 -1.29 -10.94 -16.57
N GLY A 231 -0.76 -10.35 -17.65
CA GLY A 231 -1.39 -9.26 -18.41
C GLY A 231 -1.52 -9.60 -19.91
N VAL A 232 -2.33 -8.85 -20.66
CA VAL A 232 -2.41 -8.94 -22.12
C VAL A 232 -1.33 -8.07 -22.79
N HIS A 233 -0.64 -8.60 -23.80
CA HIS A 233 0.50 -7.93 -24.45
C HIS A 233 0.14 -6.69 -25.30
N TRP A 234 1.19 -5.89 -25.51
CA TRP A 234 1.33 -4.55 -26.07
C TRP A 234 1.10 -4.37 -27.58
N SER A 235 -0.11 -4.53 -28.09
CA SER A 235 -0.35 -4.20 -29.52
C SER A 235 -0.50 -2.71 -29.82
N ASP A 236 -0.67 -1.82 -28.82
CA ASP A 236 -0.80 -0.36 -29.05
C ASP A 236 -0.14 0.45 -27.91
N GLY A 237 1.13 0.82 -28.11
CA GLY A 237 1.87 1.88 -27.41
C GLY A 237 1.59 2.08 -25.90
N TRP A 238 2.41 1.48 -25.03
CA TRP A 238 2.60 1.85 -23.61
C TRP A 238 1.34 2.13 -22.77
N LYS A 239 0.16 1.60 -23.14
CA LYS A 239 -1.06 1.70 -22.34
C LYS A 239 -1.51 0.29 -21.93
N PRO A 240 -1.58 -0.01 -20.62
CA PRO A 240 -2.24 -1.23 -20.17
C PRO A 240 -3.73 -1.11 -20.50
N THR A 241 -4.22 -1.90 -21.45
CA THR A 241 -5.63 -1.87 -21.90
C THR A 241 -6.42 -3.12 -21.52
N GLY A 242 -5.94 -3.92 -20.54
CA GLY A 242 -6.63 -5.14 -20.12
C GLY A 242 -6.61 -5.43 -18.63
N ASP A 243 -7.53 -6.31 -18.24
CA ASP A 243 -7.76 -6.86 -16.89
C ASP A 243 -6.48 -7.59 -16.41
N PHE A 244 -5.67 -6.96 -15.56
CA PHE A 244 -4.63 -7.68 -14.81
C PHE A 244 -5.33 -8.58 -13.80
N ALA A 245 -5.42 -9.87 -14.10
CA ALA A 245 -6.13 -10.81 -13.25
C ALA A 245 -5.14 -11.60 -12.40
N LEU A 246 -5.13 -11.34 -11.09
CA LEU A 246 -4.64 -12.28 -10.10
C LEU A 246 -5.66 -13.43 -10.00
N ARG A 247 -5.18 -14.67 -10.19
CA ARG A 247 -6.01 -15.87 -10.13
C ARG A 247 -5.45 -16.82 -9.11
N VAL A 248 -6.35 -17.52 -8.42
CA VAL A 248 -5.97 -18.65 -7.57
C VAL A 248 -6.51 -19.93 -8.16
N TRP A 249 -5.64 -20.92 -8.14
CA TRP A 249 -5.88 -22.25 -8.68
C TRP A 249 -5.78 -23.23 -7.52
N GLN A 250 -6.82 -24.04 -7.36
CA GLN A 250 -6.83 -25.11 -6.36
C GLN A 250 -6.23 -26.37 -6.97
N LEU A 251 -5.12 -26.82 -6.42
CA LEU A 251 -4.49 -28.07 -6.80
C LEU A 251 -5.41 -29.23 -6.33
N PRO A 252 -5.76 -30.19 -7.21
CA PRO A 252 -6.61 -31.33 -6.83
C PRO A 252 -6.11 -32.09 -5.60
N GLU A 253 -6.99 -32.57 -4.72
CA GLU A 253 -6.57 -33.28 -3.50
C GLU A 253 -5.89 -34.64 -3.76
N ASP A 254 -6.15 -35.27 -4.92
CA ASP A 254 -5.73 -36.64 -5.25
C ASP A 254 -4.52 -36.71 -6.23
N PHE A 255 -3.47 -35.90 -6.02
CA PHE A 255 -2.33 -35.89 -6.94
C PHE A 255 -1.70 -37.25 -7.21
N GLU A 256 -1.57 -38.11 -6.18
CA GLU A 256 -0.95 -39.44 -6.33
C GLU A 256 -1.76 -40.35 -7.27
N ARG A 257 -3.10 -40.27 -7.24
CA ARG A 257 -3.95 -40.99 -8.19
C ARG A 257 -3.81 -40.42 -9.60
N LEU A 258 -3.83 -39.09 -9.73
CA LEU A 258 -3.74 -38.40 -11.03
C LEU A 258 -2.38 -38.64 -11.70
N ALA A 259 -1.29 -38.66 -10.93
CA ALA A 259 0.05 -38.98 -11.41
C ALA A 259 0.14 -40.44 -11.90
N ALA A 260 -0.44 -41.38 -11.16
CA ALA A 260 -0.51 -42.78 -11.56
C ALA A 260 -1.36 -42.98 -12.84
N GLU A 261 -2.47 -42.25 -12.99
CA GLU A 261 -3.32 -42.30 -14.19
C GLU A 261 -2.71 -41.58 -15.41
N ALA A 262 -1.91 -40.54 -15.18
CA ALA A 262 -1.22 -39.77 -16.22
C ALA A 262 -0.07 -40.57 -16.87
N ALA A 263 0.58 -41.47 -16.13
CA ALA A 263 1.63 -42.33 -16.66
C ALA A 263 1.16 -43.23 -17.82
N ASP A 264 -0.15 -43.50 -17.91
CA ASP A 264 -0.75 -44.40 -18.91
C ASP A 264 -1.52 -43.67 -20.04
N ARG A 265 -1.56 -42.32 -20.09
CA ARG A 265 -2.37 -41.57 -21.08
C ARG A 265 -1.67 -40.32 -21.64
N GLU A 266 -1.64 -40.18 -22.97
CA GLU A 266 -1.22 -38.95 -23.66
C GLU A 266 -2.40 -38.24 -24.39
N PRO A 267 -2.64 -36.93 -24.16
CA PRO A 267 -2.14 -36.11 -23.06
C PRO A 267 -3.05 -36.25 -21.82
N PRO A 268 -2.49 -36.22 -20.60
CA PRO A 268 -3.28 -36.17 -19.38
C PRO A 268 -4.03 -34.83 -19.32
N ARG A 269 -5.36 -34.87 -19.25
CA ARG A 269 -6.20 -33.66 -19.15
C ARG A 269 -6.96 -33.66 -17.84
N TYR A 270 -6.30 -33.15 -16.80
CA TYR A 270 -6.98 -32.63 -15.63
C TYR A 270 -6.96 -31.11 -15.70
N VAL A 271 -8.14 -30.53 -15.88
CA VAL A 271 -8.35 -29.08 -15.92
C VAL A 271 -8.39 -28.58 -14.49
N VAL A 272 -7.38 -27.83 -14.09
CA VAL A 272 -7.41 -27.09 -12.83
C VAL A 272 -8.36 -25.91 -13.03
N GLU A 273 -9.36 -25.77 -12.15
CA GLU A 273 -10.28 -24.63 -12.20
C GLU A 273 -9.60 -23.37 -11.64
N ALA A 274 -9.59 -22.30 -12.43
CA ALA A 274 -9.25 -20.97 -11.94
C ALA A 274 -10.50 -20.33 -11.37
N ARG A 275 -10.38 -19.81 -10.14
CA ARG A 275 -11.34 -18.85 -9.59
C ARG A 275 -10.68 -17.48 -9.54
N ARG A 276 -11.45 -16.40 -9.71
CA ARG A 276 -10.94 -15.09 -9.29
C ARG A 276 -10.66 -15.17 -7.79
N PHE A 277 -9.63 -14.48 -7.31
CA PHE A 277 -9.33 -14.46 -5.88
C PHE A 277 -10.57 -14.09 -5.03
N SER A 278 -11.40 -13.18 -5.55
CA SER A 278 -12.67 -12.74 -4.98
C SER A 278 -13.81 -13.79 -4.96
N GLU A 279 -13.64 -14.97 -5.58
CA GLU A 279 -14.70 -15.98 -5.78
C GLU A 279 -14.45 -17.30 -5.01
N ILE A 280 -13.45 -17.34 -4.11
CA ILE A 280 -13.11 -18.53 -3.32
C ILE A 280 -13.91 -18.52 -1.99
N PRO A 281 -14.76 -19.53 -1.72
CA PRO A 281 -15.39 -19.70 -0.41
C PRO A 281 -14.35 -20.10 0.64
N ASP A 282 -14.53 -19.65 1.90
CA ASP A 282 -13.63 -19.88 3.04
C ASP A 282 -12.24 -19.23 2.90
N GLN A 283 -12.18 -17.96 2.47
CA GLN A 283 -11.00 -17.14 2.76
C GLN A 283 -10.70 -17.19 4.28
N PRO A 284 -9.44 -17.04 4.74
CA PRO A 284 -9.21 -16.42 6.03
C PRO A 284 -9.82 -15.01 5.94
N GLN A 285 -11.10 -14.93 6.24
CA GLN A 285 -11.84 -13.69 6.27
C GLN A 285 -11.10 -12.82 7.26
N ILE A 286 -10.63 -11.67 6.81
CA ILE A 286 -10.02 -10.69 7.71
C ILE A 286 -11.16 -10.20 8.59
N VAL A 287 -11.36 -10.87 9.72
CA VAL A 287 -12.41 -10.59 10.68
C VAL A 287 -12.03 -9.46 11.62
N SER A 288 -10.73 -9.18 11.75
CA SER A 288 -10.21 -8.10 12.58
C SER A 288 -8.97 -7.47 11.96
N ILE A 289 -8.90 -6.14 11.94
CA ILE A 289 -7.71 -5.37 11.54
C ILE A 289 -7.41 -4.37 12.66
N ASP A 290 -6.14 -4.29 13.07
CA ASP A 290 -5.67 -3.24 13.97
C ASP A 290 -4.64 -2.35 13.25
N LEU A 291 -5.01 -1.10 13.04
CA LEU A 291 -4.21 -0.05 12.42
C LEU A 291 -3.98 1.11 13.38
N GLN A 292 -4.12 0.89 14.68
CA GLN A 292 -3.92 1.92 15.69
C GLN A 292 -2.56 2.62 15.50
N GLY A 293 -2.57 3.95 15.48
CA GLY A 293 -1.37 4.78 15.33
C GLY A 293 -0.79 4.85 13.91
N SER A 294 -1.41 4.23 12.91
CA SER A 294 -0.95 4.26 11.50
C SER A 294 -1.18 5.63 10.87
N GLN A 295 -0.17 6.50 10.95
CA GLN A 295 -0.20 7.89 10.47
C GLN A 295 -0.28 8.02 8.94
N TRP A 296 0.03 6.97 8.19
CA TRP A 296 -0.05 6.98 6.74
C TRP A 296 -1.49 6.86 6.22
N LEU A 297 -2.41 6.29 7.02
CA LEU A 297 -3.78 6.00 6.63
C LEU A 297 -4.65 7.26 6.60
N ARG A 298 -5.23 7.57 5.44
CA ARG A 298 -6.07 8.74 5.15
C ARG A 298 -7.41 8.34 4.54
N ASP A 299 -8.29 9.33 4.31
CA ASP A 299 -9.63 9.12 3.72
C ASP A 299 -9.60 8.45 2.33
N GLU A 300 -8.56 8.73 1.53
CA GLU A 300 -8.37 8.14 0.20
C GLU A 300 -8.08 6.64 0.25
N ASP A 301 -7.44 6.19 1.33
CA ASP A 301 -7.07 4.79 1.55
C ASP A 301 -8.26 3.93 2.01
N LEU A 302 -9.37 4.57 2.40
CA LEU A 302 -10.54 3.86 2.90
C LEU A 302 -11.23 3.00 1.84
N ALA A 303 -11.03 3.33 0.56
CA ALA A 303 -11.52 2.54 -0.56
C ALA A 303 -10.94 1.11 -0.55
N TYR A 304 -9.78 0.88 0.06
CA TYR A 304 -9.16 -0.44 0.14
C TYR A 304 -9.85 -1.37 1.15
N PHE A 305 -10.68 -0.85 2.05
CA PHE A 305 -11.53 -1.68 2.91
C PHE A 305 -12.89 -2.01 2.27
N ALA A 306 -13.22 -1.43 1.12
CA ALA A 306 -14.45 -1.72 0.39
C ALA A 306 -14.37 -3.14 -0.22
N GLY A 307 -15.23 -4.05 0.26
CA GLY A 307 -15.27 -5.46 -0.16
C GLY A 307 -14.78 -6.46 0.90
N LEU A 308 -14.44 -6.00 2.11
CA LEU A 308 -14.18 -6.87 3.27
C LEU A 308 -15.48 -7.21 4.01
N ASP A 309 -16.35 -7.98 3.36
CA ASP A 309 -17.75 -8.19 3.77
C ASP A 309 -17.91 -8.92 5.13
N GLU A 310 -16.88 -9.64 5.59
CA GLU A 310 -16.85 -10.38 6.86
C GLU A 310 -16.03 -9.70 7.97
N LEU A 311 -15.54 -8.47 7.74
CA LEU A 311 -14.78 -7.71 8.73
C LEU A 311 -15.66 -7.33 9.93
N ARG A 312 -15.29 -7.81 11.12
CA ARG A 312 -16.07 -7.65 12.37
C ARG A 312 -15.46 -6.64 13.33
N ALA A 313 -14.16 -6.39 13.27
CA ALA A 313 -13.46 -5.42 14.09
C ALA A 313 -12.41 -4.65 13.28
N LEU A 314 -12.35 -3.33 13.44
CA LEU A 314 -11.36 -2.48 12.79
C LEU A 314 -10.91 -1.40 13.77
N SER A 315 -9.65 -1.39 14.17
CA SER A 315 -9.08 -0.30 14.97
C SER A 315 -8.33 0.66 14.05
N ILE A 316 -8.75 1.92 14.05
CA ILE A 316 -8.11 3.03 13.33
C ILE A 316 -7.87 4.22 14.27
N GLU A 317 -7.75 3.95 15.57
CA GLU A 317 -7.46 4.97 16.57
C GLU A 317 -6.10 5.63 16.30
N GLY A 318 -6.03 6.97 16.35
CA GLY A 318 -4.77 7.68 16.12
C GLY A 318 -4.22 7.58 14.68
N THR A 319 -5.08 7.32 13.69
CA THR A 319 -4.76 7.42 12.25
C THR A 319 -5.05 8.83 11.71
N ASN A 320 -4.73 9.11 10.45
CA ASN A 320 -5.06 10.38 9.76
C ASN A 320 -6.40 10.30 9.01
N VAL A 321 -7.25 9.33 9.34
CA VAL A 321 -8.61 9.22 8.82
C VAL A 321 -9.49 10.30 9.45
N SER A 322 -10.13 11.12 8.61
CA SER A 322 -10.99 12.21 9.05
C SER A 322 -12.33 11.69 9.59
N PRO A 323 -13.09 12.51 10.35
CA PRO A 323 -14.46 12.16 10.72
C PRO A 323 -15.37 11.87 9.52
N GLY A 324 -15.15 12.53 8.39
CA GLY A 324 -15.88 12.29 7.14
C GLY A 324 -15.50 10.96 6.50
N GLY A 325 -14.21 10.62 6.49
CA GLY A 325 -13.70 9.32 6.09
C GLY A 325 -14.26 8.19 6.96
N PHE A 326 -14.21 8.35 8.29
CA PHE A 326 -14.81 7.42 9.23
C PHE A 326 -16.32 7.20 8.98
N GLN A 327 -17.09 8.25 8.69
CA GLN A 327 -18.51 8.09 8.34
C GLN A 327 -18.72 7.30 7.05
N LYS A 328 -17.91 7.55 6.02
CA LYS A 328 -17.93 6.75 4.78
C LYS A 328 -17.57 5.30 5.04
N LEU A 329 -16.52 5.06 5.83
CA LEU A 329 -16.07 3.73 6.23
C LEU A 329 -17.16 2.97 7.00
N ARG A 330 -17.86 3.64 7.91
CA ARG A 330 -18.98 3.05 8.66
C ARG A 330 -20.19 2.73 7.77
N GLN A 331 -20.43 3.51 6.72
CA GLN A 331 -21.46 3.21 5.72
C GLN A 331 -21.06 2.03 4.83
N SER A 332 -19.78 1.91 4.51
CA SER A 332 -19.23 0.80 3.71
C SER A 332 -19.09 -0.51 4.50
N LEU A 333 -18.97 -0.46 5.84
CA LEU A 333 -18.80 -1.62 6.72
C LEU A 333 -19.83 -1.64 7.88
N PRO A 334 -21.13 -1.79 7.58
CA PRO A 334 -22.20 -1.62 8.58
C PRO A 334 -22.22 -2.68 9.70
N GLY A 335 -21.56 -3.82 9.51
CA GLY A 335 -21.45 -4.92 10.48
C GLY A 335 -20.16 -4.92 11.30
N CYS A 336 -19.23 -4.00 11.04
CA CYS A 336 -17.90 -3.96 11.67
C CYS A 336 -17.90 -3.06 12.91
N GLN A 337 -17.32 -3.53 14.01
CA GLN A 337 -17.00 -2.70 15.17
C GLN A 337 -15.73 -1.90 14.88
N ILE A 338 -15.90 -0.62 14.56
CA ILE A 338 -14.78 0.28 14.26
C ILE A 338 -14.39 1.05 15.53
N ALA A 339 -13.22 0.75 16.08
CA ALA A 339 -12.57 1.57 17.11
C ALA A 339 -11.90 2.75 16.41
N TYR A 340 -12.45 3.95 16.62
CA TYR A 340 -12.00 5.19 16.01
C TYR A 340 -11.94 6.26 17.08
N ASP A 341 -10.78 6.89 17.19
CA ASP A 341 -10.54 7.96 18.13
C ASP A 341 -10.33 9.29 17.40
N ALA A 342 -11.41 10.05 17.23
CA ALA A 342 -11.39 11.42 16.70
C ALA A 342 -10.76 12.45 17.67
N SER A 343 -10.33 11.99 18.86
CA SER A 343 -9.82 12.86 19.91
C SER A 343 -8.32 13.09 19.85
N ASN A 344 -7.58 12.34 19.02
CA ASN A 344 -6.15 12.19 19.26
C ASN A 344 -5.22 12.88 18.26
N ARG A 345 -5.51 14.13 17.86
CA ARG A 345 -4.55 15.26 17.78
C ARG A 345 -5.32 16.59 17.74
N ASP A 346 -5.05 17.50 18.69
CA ASP A 346 -5.27 18.93 18.45
C ASP A 346 -4.20 19.38 17.44
N VAL A 347 -4.49 19.21 16.15
CA VAL A 347 -3.62 19.69 15.07
C VAL A 347 -3.86 21.18 14.96
N VAL A 348 -3.00 21.94 15.62
CA VAL A 348 -2.95 23.40 15.54
C VAL A 348 -2.14 23.78 14.31
N LEU A 349 -2.80 24.32 13.30
CA LEU A 349 -2.16 24.98 12.17
C LEU A 349 -2.16 26.49 12.41
N ASP A 350 -1.03 26.99 12.87
CA ASP A 350 -0.82 28.42 13.06
C ASP A 350 -0.13 29.03 11.83
N LEU A 351 -0.90 29.85 11.10
CA LEU A 351 -0.44 30.57 9.90
C LEU A 351 -0.11 32.04 10.17
N THR A 352 -0.07 32.46 11.43
CA THR A 352 0.29 33.83 11.81
C THR A 352 1.71 34.19 11.35
N GLY A 353 1.90 35.43 10.92
CA GLY A 353 3.18 35.91 10.41
C GLY A 353 3.67 35.28 9.09
N ARG A 354 2.91 34.36 8.47
CA ARG A 354 3.30 33.70 7.21
C ARG A 354 2.87 34.45 5.95
N GLY A 355 2.13 35.56 6.09
CA GLY A 355 1.67 36.36 4.95
C GLY A 355 0.66 35.66 4.05
N VAL A 356 -0.14 34.74 4.61
CA VAL A 356 -1.17 34.00 3.87
C VAL A 356 -2.28 34.97 3.44
N THR A 357 -2.66 34.87 2.17
CA THR A 357 -3.80 35.55 1.53
C THR A 357 -4.85 34.53 1.08
N ASP A 358 -6.03 35.01 0.71
CA ASP A 358 -7.11 34.18 0.13
C ASP A 358 -6.62 33.23 -0.98
N GLU A 359 -5.71 33.68 -1.85
CA GLU A 359 -5.17 32.88 -2.97
C GLU A 359 -4.23 31.76 -2.51
N THR A 360 -3.47 32.00 -1.44
CA THR A 360 -2.45 31.06 -0.94
C THR A 360 -2.99 30.11 0.14
N LEU A 361 -4.14 30.44 0.74
CA LEU A 361 -4.73 29.66 1.82
C LEU A 361 -5.01 28.19 1.43
N PRO A 362 -5.59 27.87 0.25
CA PRO A 362 -5.85 26.49 -0.14
C PRO A 362 -4.57 25.62 -0.16
N LEU A 363 -3.49 26.17 -0.69
CA LEU A 363 -2.18 25.51 -0.73
C LEU A 363 -1.55 25.40 0.68
N ALA A 364 -1.77 26.40 1.53
CA ALA A 364 -1.23 26.40 2.89
C ALA A 364 -1.89 25.35 3.81
N ILE A 365 -3.13 24.96 3.52
CA ILE A 365 -3.89 23.95 4.29
C ILE A 365 -3.89 22.56 3.64
N GLU A 366 -3.41 22.44 2.39
CA GLU A 366 -3.42 21.20 1.63
C GLU A 366 -2.67 20.08 2.37
N GLY A 367 -3.40 19.00 2.68
CA GLY A 367 -2.86 17.83 3.39
C GLY A 367 -2.60 18.02 4.90
N GLN A 368 -3.00 19.15 5.50
CA GLN A 368 -2.72 19.45 6.92
C GLN A 368 -3.94 19.43 7.85
N TRP A 369 -5.15 19.24 7.32
CA TRP A 369 -6.46 19.08 7.99
C TRP A 369 -6.49 19.41 9.51
N PRO A 370 -6.37 20.69 9.89
CA PRO A 370 -6.25 21.07 11.29
C PRO A 370 -7.57 20.97 12.04
N THR A 371 -7.52 20.57 13.30
CA THR A 371 -8.65 20.71 14.22
C THR A 371 -8.71 22.11 14.84
N HIS A 372 -7.60 22.85 14.81
CA HIS A 372 -7.49 24.26 15.20
C HIS A 372 -6.71 25.05 14.14
N LEU A 373 -7.38 26.00 13.48
CA LEU A 373 -6.76 26.89 12.50
C LEU A 373 -6.62 28.30 13.07
N VAL A 374 -5.43 28.91 12.89
CA VAL A 374 -5.15 30.30 13.26
C VAL A 374 -4.76 31.09 12.00
N LEU A 375 -5.51 32.15 11.69
CA LEU A 375 -5.29 33.05 10.56
C LEU A 375 -5.05 34.48 11.04
N GLU A 376 -4.10 35.18 10.42
CA GLU A 376 -3.85 36.61 10.67
C GLU A 376 -3.56 37.37 9.38
N GLY A 377 -4.17 38.55 9.26
CA GLY A 377 -3.74 39.58 8.31
C GLY A 377 -4.84 40.06 7.36
N GLU A 378 -4.64 41.27 6.82
CA GLU A 378 -5.64 41.97 6.00
C GLU A 378 -5.90 41.29 4.64
N GLY A 379 -5.02 40.39 4.21
CA GLY A 379 -5.17 39.58 3.00
C GLY A 379 -6.11 38.38 3.13
N ILE A 380 -6.66 38.15 4.32
CA ILE A 380 -7.73 37.19 4.59
C ILE A 380 -9.06 37.95 4.52
N THR A 381 -9.91 37.60 3.56
CA THR A 381 -11.22 38.20 3.34
C THR A 381 -12.31 37.13 3.34
N ASP A 382 -13.56 37.52 3.07
CA ASP A 382 -14.70 36.59 2.97
C ASP A 382 -14.43 35.44 1.99
N ALA A 383 -13.56 35.63 1.00
CA ALA A 383 -13.16 34.59 0.05
C ALA A 383 -12.42 33.41 0.69
N SER A 384 -11.79 33.60 1.85
CA SER A 384 -11.14 32.52 2.62
C SER A 384 -12.14 31.59 3.31
N LEU A 385 -13.31 32.10 3.70
CA LEU A 385 -14.22 31.35 4.58
C LEU A 385 -14.87 30.10 3.95
N PRO A 386 -15.21 30.06 2.64
CA PRO A 386 -15.62 28.82 1.99
C PRO A 386 -14.55 27.73 2.06
N VAL A 387 -13.28 28.09 1.87
CA VAL A 387 -12.15 27.15 1.95
C VAL A 387 -11.98 26.64 3.39
N VAL A 388 -12.11 27.52 4.38
CA VAL A 388 -12.07 27.14 5.80
C VAL A 388 -13.25 26.23 6.16
N ALA A 389 -14.43 26.47 5.59
CA ALA A 389 -15.62 25.65 5.83
C ALA A 389 -15.51 24.22 5.29
N GLU A 390 -14.63 24.00 4.30
CA GLU A 390 -14.34 22.67 3.74
C GLU A 390 -13.34 21.86 4.59
N ILE A 391 -12.74 22.44 5.63
CA ILE A 391 -11.79 21.73 6.52
C ILE A 391 -12.54 20.69 7.37
N PRO A 392 -12.31 19.38 7.17
CA PRO A 392 -13.01 18.33 7.91
C PRO A 392 -12.59 18.31 9.37
N GLY A 393 -13.57 18.34 10.28
CA GLY A 393 -13.31 18.19 11.71
C GLY A 393 -12.72 19.43 12.39
N LEU A 394 -12.83 20.61 11.78
CA LEU A 394 -12.41 21.87 12.38
C LEU A 394 -13.21 22.16 13.66
N LYS A 395 -12.54 22.07 14.82
CA LYS A 395 -13.15 22.30 16.14
C LYS A 395 -12.96 23.74 16.61
N ARG A 396 -11.88 24.40 16.19
CA ARG A 396 -11.54 25.77 16.59
C ARG A 396 -11.02 26.60 15.43
N LEU A 397 -11.50 27.84 15.34
CA LEU A 397 -11.07 28.81 14.33
C LEU A 397 -10.76 30.14 15.01
N ASP A 398 -9.52 30.60 14.85
CA ASP A 398 -9.05 31.89 15.36
C ASP A 398 -8.66 32.78 14.15
N ILE A 399 -9.27 33.97 14.04
CA ILE A 399 -9.01 34.92 12.94
C ILE A 399 -8.74 36.31 13.52
N TRP A 400 -7.58 36.88 13.20
CA TRP A 400 -7.13 38.18 13.72
C TRP A 400 -6.79 39.17 12.62
N LYS A 401 -7.21 40.44 12.77
CA LYS A 401 -6.87 41.56 11.87
C LYS A 401 -7.18 41.26 10.38
N ALA A 402 -8.25 40.53 10.12
CA ALA A 402 -8.70 40.16 8.78
C ALA A 402 -9.83 41.10 8.32
N ASN A 403 -10.12 41.08 7.02
CA ASN A 403 -11.20 41.85 6.39
C ASN A 403 -12.43 40.98 6.15
N ILE A 404 -12.95 40.39 7.24
CA ILE A 404 -14.18 39.57 7.22
C ILE A 404 -15.42 40.45 7.50
N THR A 405 -16.50 40.22 6.76
CA THR A 405 -17.80 40.89 6.92
C THR A 405 -18.83 39.99 7.61
N ASN A 406 -19.99 40.57 7.95
CA ASN A 406 -21.12 39.80 8.50
C ASN A 406 -21.60 38.73 7.51
N GLU A 407 -21.65 39.09 6.22
CA GLU A 407 -22.10 38.23 5.13
C GLU A 407 -21.12 37.09 4.87
N GLY A 408 -19.82 37.32 5.00
CA GLY A 408 -18.79 36.28 4.87
C GLY A 408 -18.98 35.14 5.86
N LEU A 409 -19.39 35.43 7.10
CA LEU A 409 -19.64 34.42 8.13
C LEU A 409 -20.76 33.44 7.78
N ALA A 410 -21.60 33.74 6.77
CA ALA A 410 -22.57 32.80 6.25
C ALA A 410 -21.93 31.49 5.75
N ALA A 411 -20.70 31.57 5.22
CA ALA A 411 -19.97 30.40 4.72
C ALA A 411 -19.68 29.37 5.82
N LEU A 412 -19.52 29.81 7.08
CA LEU A 412 -19.22 28.92 8.21
C LEU A 412 -20.46 28.17 8.72
N THR A 413 -21.67 28.53 8.31
CA THR A 413 -22.92 27.93 8.84
C THR A 413 -23.04 26.42 8.57
N GLY A 414 -22.30 25.90 7.60
CA GLY A 414 -22.23 24.46 7.29
C GLY A 414 -21.24 23.66 8.15
N VAL A 415 -20.42 24.32 8.99
CA VAL A 415 -19.40 23.64 9.80
C VAL A 415 -20.03 23.12 11.09
N ASP A 416 -20.45 21.86 11.07
CA ASP A 416 -21.17 21.21 12.18
C ASP A 416 -20.27 20.83 13.38
N THR A 417 -18.96 20.83 13.18
CA THR A 417 -17.96 20.44 14.19
C THR A 417 -17.37 21.60 14.98
N LEU A 418 -17.62 22.86 14.57
CA LEU A 418 -16.98 24.04 15.16
C LEU A 418 -17.50 24.29 16.58
N GLN A 419 -16.60 24.17 17.57
CA GLN A 419 -16.91 24.33 18.99
C GLN A 419 -16.48 25.71 19.52
N ARG A 420 -15.49 26.33 18.89
CA ARG A 420 -14.97 27.63 19.30
C ARG A 420 -14.62 28.53 18.10
N LEU A 421 -15.06 29.78 18.18
CA LEU A 421 -14.80 30.81 17.17
C LEU A 421 -14.24 32.06 17.83
N ASP A 422 -12.99 32.40 17.50
CA ASP A 422 -12.30 33.56 18.06
C ASP A 422 -12.04 34.58 16.92
N LEU A 423 -12.65 35.76 17.02
CA LEU A 423 -12.58 36.88 16.09
C LEU A 423 -12.00 38.09 16.80
N TRP A 424 -10.85 38.60 16.32
CA TRP A 424 -10.17 39.73 16.95
C TRP A 424 -9.89 40.88 15.98
N ASN A 425 -10.31 42.08 16.38
CA ASN A 425 -10.00 43.37 15.75
C ASN A 425 -10.59 43.46 14.35
N MET A 426 -11.89 43.17 14.25
CA MET A 426 -12.67 43.16 13.02
C MET A 426 -13.91 44.04 13.21
N PRO A 427 -13.76 45.37 13.06
CA PRO A 427 -14.85 46.32 13.36
C PRO A 427 -16.03 46.20 12.39
N SER A 428 -15.81 45.63 11.20
CA SER A 428 -16.85 45.34 10.20
C SER A 428 -17.85 44.25 10.66
N ILE A 429 -17.49 43.46 11.67
CA ILE A 429 -18.37 42.43 12.24
C ILE A 429 -19.23 43.06 13.32
N THR A 430 -20.54 43.13 13.10
CA THR A 430 -21.52 43.76 14.00
C THR A 430 -22.49 42.74 14.60
N GLY A 431 -23.49 43.20 15.35
CA GLY A 431 -24.55 42.33 15.86
C GLY A 431 -25.31 41.53 14.78
N ASP A 432 -25.29 41.98 13.52
CA ASP A 432 -25.96 41.27 12.41
C ASP A 432 -25.29 39.92 12.09
N ALA A 433 -23.98 39.77 12.36
CA ALA A 433 -23.27 38.49 12.25
C ALA A 433 -23.91 37.36 13.07
N MET A 434 -24.68 37.70 14.12
CA MET A 434 -25.37 36.72 14.96
C MET A 434 -26.46 35.95 14.20
N GLU A 435 -26.93 36.44 13.05
CA GLU A 435 -27.81 35.66 12.17
C GLU A 435 -27.14 34.37 11.66
N HIS A 436 -25.82 34.41 11.44
CA HIS A 436 -25.04 33.29 10.94
C HIS A 436 -24.40 32.49 12.08
N ILE A 437 -23.78 33.15 13.06
CA ILE A 437 -23.11 32.49 14.19
C ILE A 437 -24.08 31.64 15.02
N ALA A 438 -25.34 32.07 15.16
CA ALA A 438 -26.36 31.30 15.86
C ALA A 438 -26.75 29.99 15.15
N LYS A 439 -26.35 29.77 13.89
CA LYS A 439 -26.61 28.54 13.14
C LYS A 439 -25.53 27.45 13.35
N LEU A 440 -24.39 27.77 13.99
CA LEU A 440 -23.31 26.81 14.26
C LEU A 440 -23.70 25.82 15.38
N PRO A 441 -24.02 24.55 15.10
CA PRO A 441 -24.74 23.68 16.03
C PRO A 441 -23.96 23.31 17.29
N GLN A 442 -22.62 23.18 17.21
CA GLN A 442 -21.75 22.73 18.30
C GLN A 442 -20.99 23.86 19.00
N LEU A 443 -21.26 25.13 18.68
CA LEU A 443 -20.56 26.27 19.26
C LEU A 443 -20.79 26.31 20.78
N LYS A 444 -19.70 26.25 21.56
CA LYS A 444 -19.71 26.27 23.03
C LYS A 444 -18.98 27.47 23.61
N ALA A 445 -18.06 28.08 22.88
CA ALA A 445 -17.31 29.25 23.33
C ALA A 445 -16.97 30.19 22.18
N PHE A 446 -16.79 31.47 22.48
CA PHE A 446 -16.30 32.45 21.51
C PHE A 446 -15.49 33.57 22.15
N ILE A 447 -14.58 34.15 21.38
CA ILE A 447 -13.92 35.42 21.69
C ILE A 447 -14.21 36.39 20.56
N PHE A 448 -14.99 37.44 20.80
CA PHE A 448 -15.24 38.49 19.82
C PHE A 448 -14.68 39.79 20.37
N LYS A 449 -13.37 40.01 20.24
CA LYS A 449 -12.67 41.16 20.84
C LYS A 449 -12.46 42.26 19.82
N GLY A 450 -12.80 43.51 20.15
CA GLY A 450 -12.67 44.64 19.22
C GLY A 450 -13.52 44.47 17.96
N THR A 451 -14.73 43.95 18.13
CA THR A 451 -15.77 43.84 17.10
C THR A 451 -16.97 44.74 17.46
N GLY A 452 -17.89 44.92 16.53
CA GLY A 452 -19.19 45.56 16.76
C GLY A 452 -20.24 44.65 17.41
N ILE A 453 -19.84 43.51 18.00
CA ILE A 453 -20.76 42.58 18.66
C ILE A 453 -20.98 43.02 20.11
N HIS A 454 -22.03 43.81 20.30
CA HIS A 454 -22.56 44.23 21.59
C HIS A 454 -24.05 44.51 21.38
N GLY A 455 -24.96 43.83 22.09
CA GLY A 455 -26.40 44.12 22.01
C GLY A 455 -27.32 42.95 21.60
N PRO A 456 -28.50 43.24 20.99
CA PRO A 456 -29.60 42.30 20.79
C PRO A 456 -29.26 40.98 20.09
N GLY A 457 -28.27 40.98 19.18
CA GLY A 457 -27.87 39.77 18.47
C GLY A 457 -27.46 38.62 19.42
N LEU A 458 -26.91 38.94 20.60
CA LEU A 458 -26.48 37.94 21.58
C LEU A 458 -27.63 37.12 22.18
N GLU A 459 -28.87 37.64 22.15
CA GLU A 459 -30.06 36.91 22.64
C GLU A 459 -30.23 35.56 21.93
N ARG A 460 -29.75 35.46 20.68
CA ARG A 460 -29.82 34.23 19.87
C ARG A 460 -28.96 33.08 20.40
N LEU A 461 -28.04 33.35 21.35
CA LEU A 461 -27.10 32.37 21.89
C LEU A 461 -27.38 31.96 23.34
N HIS A 462 -28.33 32.60 24.04
CA HIS A 462 -28.58 32.38 25.48
C HIS A 462 -28.93 30.92 25.82
N ASP A 463 -29.77 30.28 25.01
CA ASP A 463 -30.25 28.91 25.26
C ASP A 463 -29.37 27.81 24.61
N ARG A 464 -28.18 28.18 24.10
CA ARG A 464 -27.34 27.27 23.31
C ARG A 464 -26.25 26.55 24.10
N GLY A 465 -26.28 26.65 25.42
CA GLY A 465 -25.27 25.99 26.29
C GLY A 465 -23.87 26.57 26.12
N ILE A 466 -23.77 27.86 25.80
CA ILE A 466 -22.48 28.56 25.73
C ILE A 466 -21.83 28.58 27.12
N THR A 467 -20.57 28.17 27.18
CA THR A 467 -19.76 28.04 28.40
C THR A 467 -18.61 29.04 28.47
N GLY A 468 -18.25 29.70 27.37
CA GLY A 468 -17.20 30.70 27.33
C GLY A 468 -17.55 31.91 26.45
N VAL A 469 -17.47 33.10 27.03
CA VAL A 469 -17.77 34.36 26.35
C VAL A 469 -16.62 35.34 26.58
N SER A 470 -16.02 35.87 25.52
CA SER A 470 -15.16 37.05 25.60
C SER A 470 -15.63 38.15 24.66
N LEU A 471 -15.82 39.36 25.20
CA LEU A 471 -16.35 40.53 24.49
C LEU A 471 -15.52 41.80 24.78
N GLY A 472 -14.23 41.64 25.10
CA GLY A 472 -13.35 42.78 25.39
C GLY A 472 -13.32 43.81 24.24
N ASN A 473 -13.09 45.08 24.56
CA ASN A 473 -13.00 46.18 23.59
C ASN A 473 -14.27 46.43 22.72
N ASN A 474 -15.46 45.93 23.09
CA ASN A 474 -16.67 46.04 22.25
C ASN A 474 -17.66 47.18 22.64
N GLN A 475 -17.22 48.28 23.25
CA GLN A 475 -18.11 49.39 23.67
C GLN A 475 -19.36 48.94 24.47
N LEU A 476 -19.20 47.97 25.37
CA LEU A 476 -20.28 47.42 26.18
C LEU A 476 -20.57 48.30 27.41
N ASP A 477 -21.81 48.77 27.55
CA ASP A 477 -22.26 49.53 28.72
C ASP A 477 -22.98 48.65 29.76
N SER A 478 -23.33 49.25 30.90
CA SER A 478 -23.96 48.54 32.02
C SER A 478 -25.36 47.99 31.71
N GLU A 479 -26.12 48.65 30.83
CA GLU A 479 -27.45 48.20 30.45
C GLU A 479 -27.36 47.03 29.48
N MET A 480 -26.50 47.13 28.48
CA MET A 480 -26.21 46.07 27.53
C MET A 480 -25.63 44.83 28.21
N PHE A 481 -24.72 45.00 29.16
CA PHE A 481 -24.19 43.87 29.93
C PHE A 481 -25.30 43.11 30.67
N ARG A 482 -26.15 43.83 31.42
CA ARG A 482 -27.26 43.23 32.17
C ARG A 482 -28.26 42.52 31.28
N LYS A 483 -28.55 43.10 30.11
CA LYS A 483 -29.57 42.58 29.21
C LYS A 483 -29.08 41.44 28.33
N TYR A 484 -27.82 41.48 27.89
CA TYR A 484 -27.34 40.61 26.81
C TYR A 484 -26.23 39.63 27.23
N VAL A 485 -25.53 39.88 28.34
CA VAL A 485 -24.43 39.02 28.82
C VAL A 485 -24.84 38.20 30.04
N VAL A 486 -25.54 38.81 31.01
CA VAL A 486 -26.04 38.09 32.21
C VAL A 486 -26.91 36.87 31.90
N PRO A 487 -27.76 36.85 30.84
CA PRO A 487 -28.63 35.70 30.59
C PRO A 487 -27.92 34.41 30.12
N PHE A 488 -26.62 34.42 29.84
CA PHE A 488 -25.88 33.18 29.60
C PHE A 488 -25.77 32.37 30.90
N GLY A 489 -26.74 31.48 31.14
CA GLY A 489 -26.90 30.79 32.42
C GLY A 489 -25.87 29.68 32.72
N SER A 490 -25.00 29.34 31.78
CA SER A 490 -24.06 28.21 31.87
C SER A 490 -22.58 28.60 31.69
N LEU A 491 -22.22 29.87 31.87
CA LEU A 491 -20.84 30.33 31.67
C LEU A 491 -19.88 29.74 32.71
N GLY A 492 -18.85 29.04 32.22
CA GLY A 492 -17.65 28.68 32.97
C GLY A 492 -16.54 29.72 32.85
N THR A 493 -16.53 30.51 31.77
CA THR A 493 -15.55 31.59 31.53
C THR A 493 -16.22 32.84 30.96
N LEU A 494 -15.87 34.00 31.51
CA LEU A 494 -16.31 35.32 31.03
C LEU A 494 -15.12 36.28 31.06
N ASP A 495 -14.78 36.84 29.90
CA ASP A 495 -13.71 37.83 29.76
C ASP A 495 -14.23 39.11 29.09
N LEU A 496 -14.15 40.21 29.82
CA LEU A 496 -14.56 41.53 29.35
C LEU A 496 -13.36 42.50 29.35
N ALA A 497 -12.13 41.99 29.43
CA ALA A 497 -10.92 42.79 29.56
C ALA A 497 -10.64 43.58 28.27
N GLY A 498 -10.62 44.90 28.44
CA GLY A 498 -10.57 45.91 27.38
C GLY A 498 -11.32 47.15 27.81
#